data_AF-A0A8J4SRZ7-F1
#
_entry.id   AF-A0A8J4SRZ7-F1
#
_cell.length_a   1.000
_cell.length_b   1.000
_cell.length_c   1.000
_cell.angle_alpha   90.00
_cell.angle_beta   90.00
_cell.angle_gamma   90.00
#
_symmetry.space_group_name_H-M   'P 1'
#
loop_
_entity.id
_entity.type
_entity.pdbx_description
1 polymer ?
#
loop_
_entity_poly.entity_id
_entity_poly.type
_entity_poly.pdbx_seq_one_letter_code
_entity_poly.pdbx_strand_id
1 'polypeptide(L)'
;MSLSWMASASCMSNWRISTVLWLIATVTRSVIQAAKFDYEFRMPGVRTQKDDAYLCYGELIDGNTSYITGFKPIHDEEVTHHMILFGCNEPGSEEKVWSCDGGPMSDPVCKGTFTIIFSWAMNAPSFTMPPDTSFPIGGDGYKYLVLQVHYKDASAFQNAPEKKDTSGWKLSMQTTPTKYLAGVYLFVTDGQIEPNGDTTVQVACRYTGSAVLHPIAFRVHAHSHGVVNEAFLFHNGKRYLIGSKSPQEKQTFYPVENKTLTVHPDDVMMARCNMTNQENRVIYMGNTRMDEMCNFYMMYVVDSADAAQLHDRYNQQCFSDGNENLNLSSFIDESQDESDVDEDYDPYWEF
;
A
#
# COMPACT_ATOMS: atom_id res chain seq x y z
N MET A 1 -89.91 59.79 -12.23
CA MET A 1 -90.22 58.83 -13.32
C MET A 1 -88.96 58.01 -13.52
N SER A 2 -88.93 56.67 -13.41
CA SER A 2 -89.98 55.66 -13.16
C SER A 2 -89.37 54.42 -12.47
N LEU A 3 -90.21 53.55 -11.89
CA LEU A 3 -89.85 52.20 -11.39
C LEU A 3 -89.41 51.28 -12.56
N SER A 4 -88.76 50.10 -12.42
CA SER A 4 -88.93 48.96 -11.48
C SER A 4 -87.62 48.14 -11.33
N TRP A 5 -87.24 47.56 -10.16
CA TRP A 5 -87.69 46.26 -9.58
C TRP A 5 -87.65 45.08 -10.60
N MET A 6 -87.04 43.89 -10.35
CA MET A 6 -86.82 43.10 -9.11
C MET A 6 -85.59 42.15 -9.21
N ALA A 7 -85.11 41.65 -8.05
CA ALA A 7 -84.55 40.30 -7.70
C ALA A 7 -84.05 39.32 -8.81
N SER A 8 -83.10 38.40 -8.63
CA SER A 8 -82.12 38.01 -7.58
C SER A 8 -81.19 36.91 -8.22
N ALA A 9 -80.21 36.24 -7.61
CA ALA A 9 -79.76 36.12 -6.22
C ALA A 9 -78.22 35.84 -6.15
N SER A 10 -77.72 35.48 -4.97
CA SER A 10 -76.31 35.12 -4.68
C SER A 10 -75.90 33.71 -5.13
N CYS A 11 -74.69 33.55 -5.66
CA CYS A 11 -73.99 32.26 -5.71
C CYS A 11 -72.57 32.42 -5.14
N MET A 12 -72.34 31.90 -3.93
CA MET A 12 -71.01 31.77 -3.32
C MET A 12 -70.40 30.39 -3.63
N SER A 13 -69.09 30.28 -3.48
CA SER A 13 -68.27 29.06 -3.53
C SER A 13 -68.15 28.33 -4.87
N ASN A 14 -66.98 28.45 -5.51
CA ASN A 14 -66.05 27.31 -5.66
C ASN A 14 -64.74 27.76 -6.34
N TRP A 15 -63.84 28.35 -5.56
CA TRP A 15 -62.40 28.41 -5.90
C TRP A 15 -61.68 27.34 -5.08
N ARG A 16 -61.61 26.13 -5.66
CA ARG A 16 -60.69 25.07 -5.26
C ARG A 16 -59.81 24.73 -6.47
N ILE A 17 -58.64 24.11 -6.20
CA ILE A 17 -57.64 23.67 -7.18
C ILE A 17 -56.75 24.80 -7.73
N SER A 18 -55.91 25.41 -6.86
CA SER A 18 -54.61 25.97 -7.29
C SER A 18 -53.65 26.23 -6.10
N THR A 19 -53.42 25.23 -5.23
CA THR A 19 -52.46 25.40 -4.10
C THR A 19 -51.85 24.10 -3.56
N VAL A 20 -51.87 23.00 -4.34
CA VAL A 20 -51.29 21.71 -3.94
C VAL A 20 -50.52 21.10 -5.11
N LEU A 21 -49.36 21.68 -5.43
CA LEU A 21 -48.32 21.09 -6.32
C LEU A 21 -46.98 21.87 -6.30
N TRP A 22 -46.65 22.51 -5.16
CA TRP A 22 -45.33 23.11 -4.90
C TRP A 22 -44.69 22.57 -3.60
N LEU A 23 -45.07 21.36 -3.21
CA LEU A 23 -44.25 20.47 -2.39
C LEU A 23 -43.45 19.55 -3.32
N ILE A 24 -42.63 20.16 -4.19
CA ILE A 24 -41.58 19.40 -4.87
C ILE A 24 -40.59 19.00 -3.77
N ALA A 25 -40.42 17.69 -3.60
CA ALA A 25 -39.70 17.14 -2.47
C ALA A 25 -38.25 17.67 -2.45
N THR A 26 -37.95 18.52 -1.47
CA THR A 26 -36.60 18.62 -0.93
C THR A 26 -36.29 17.31 -0.23
N VAL A 27 -35.99 16.27 -1.01
CA VAL A 27 -35.28 15.09 -0.52
C VAL A 27 -33.92 15.60 -0.10
N THR A 28 -33.82 15.99 1.17
CA THR A 28 -32.54 16.17 1.82
C THR A 28 -31.86 14.81 1.77
N ARG A 29 -31.00 14.60 0.77
CA ARG A 29 -29.96 13.58 0.83
C ARG A 29 -29.18 13.92 2.09
N SER A 30 -29.45 13.20 3.17
CA SER A 30 -28.56 13.13 4.31
C SER A 30 -27.26 12.54 3.78
N VAL A 31 -26.34 13.42 3.36
CA VAL A 31 -24.96 13.04 3.10
C VAL A 31 -24.46 12.55 4.45
N ILE A 32 -24.34 11.22 4.60
CA ILE A 32 -23.72 10.63 5.78
C ILE A 32 -22.27 11.11 5.72
N GLN A 33 -21.97 12.14 6.51
CA GLN A 33 -20.62 12.68 6.63
C GLN A 33 -19.73 11.53 7.08
N ALA A 34 -18.71 11.20 6.28
CA ALA A 34 -17.72 10.18 6.63
C ALA A 34 -17.21 10.45 8.05
N ALA A 35 -17.42 9.51 8.98
CA ALA A 35 -16.92 9.65 10.33
C ALA A 35 -15.39 9.46 10.26
N LYS A 36 -14.66 10.57 10.25
CA LYS A 36 -13.19 10.58 10.29
C LYS A 36 -12.72 10.50 11.73
N PHE A 37 -11.76 9.63 11.99
CA PHE A 37 -11.17 9.42 13.31
C PHE A 37 -9.70 9.04 13.17
N ASP A 38 -8.94 9.18 14.25
CA ASP A 38 -7.62 8.62 14.35
C ASP A 38 -7.66 7.36 15.22
N TYR A 39 -6.89 6.33 14.85
CA TYR A 39 -6.75 5.08 15.59
C TYR A 39 -5.26 4.83 15.86
N GLU A 40 -4.90 4.63 17.13
CA GLU A 40 -3.53 4.30 17.54
C GLU A 40 -3.38 2.78 17.70
N PHE A 41 -2.55 2.18 16.84
CA PHE A 41 -2.23 0.75 16.85
C PHE A 41 -0.74 0.59 17.21
N ARG A 42 -0.47 0.19 18.45
CA ARG A 42 0.84 0.38 19.11
C ARG A 42 1.23 -0.82 19.96
N MET A 43 2.54 -1.04 20.09
CA MET A 43 3.11 -2.05 20.99
C MET A 43 2.62 -1.86 22.43
N PRO A 44 2.19 -2.93 23.14
CA PRO A 44 1.53 -2.84 24.44
C PRO A 44 2.50 -2.70 25.62
N GLY A 45 3.50 -1.82 25.52
CA GLY A 45 4.51 -1.61 26.57
C GLY A 45 5.54 -2.73 26.65
N VAL A 46 6.18 -3.03 25.51
CA VAL A 46 7.09 -4.17 25.33
C VAL A 46 8.53 -3.84 25.69
N ARG A 47 9.40 -4.86 25.73
CA ARG A 47 10.85 -4.72 25.83
C ARG A 47 11.54 -5.94 25.22
N THR A 48 12.78 -5.78 24.78
CA THR A 48 13.63 -6.90 24.35
C THR A 48 14.86 -7.04 25.26
N GLN A 49 15.40 -8.26 25.37
CA GLN A 49 16.73 -8.55 25.92
C GLN A 49 17.74 -8.91 24.82
N LYS A 50 17.27 -9.09 23.59
CA LYS A 50 18.02 -9.47 22.38
C LYS A 50 18.23 -8.23 21.51
N ASP A 51 19.45 -8.06 20.98
CA ASP A 51 19.75 -7.07 19.95
C ASP A 51 19.19 -7.52 18.58
N ASP A 52 18.96 -6.59 17.63
CA ASP A 52 18.45 -6.93 16.27
C ASP A 52 17.13 -7.73 16.34
N ALA A 53 16.23 -7.32 17.25
CA ALA A 53 15.05 -8.11 17.64
C ALA A 53 13.77 -7.65 16.93
N TYR A 54 12.98 -8.61 16.44
CA TYR A 54 11.72 -8.36 15.73
C TYR A 54 10.56 -8.86 16.57
N LEU A 55 9.75 -7.94 17.10
CA LEU A 55 8.51 -8.28 17.80
C LEU A 55 7.31 -7.96 16.92
N CYS A 56 6.33 -8.85 16.91
CA CYS A 56 5.05 -8.66 16.25
C CYS A 56 3.94 -8.48 17.28
N TYR A 57 2.93 -7.68 16.92
CA TYR A 57 1.75 -7.37 17.73
C TYR A 57 0.49 -7.49 16.88
N GLY A 58 -0.50 -8.27 17.33
CA GLY A 58 -1.74 -8.51 16.57
C GLY A 58 -2.98 -7.96 17.27
N GLU A 59 -3.86 -7.27 16.53
CA GLU A 59 -5.24 -6.98 16.95
C GLU A 59 -6.25 -7.39 15.88
N LEU A 60 -7.39 -7.89 16.35
CA LEU A 60 -8.58 -8.10 15.51
C LEU A 60 -9.19 -6.73 15.17
N ILE A 61 -9.46 -6.51 13.90
CA ILE A 61 -10.22 -5.35 13.41
C ILE A 61 -11.71 -5.67 13.61
N ASP A 62 -12.48 -4.70 14.08
CA ASP A 62 -13.95 -4.81 14.12
C ASP A 62 -14.50 -5.26 12.76
N GLY A 63 -15.57 -6.07 12.77
CA GLY A 63 -16.10 -6.73 11.57
C GLY A 63 -16.65 -5.80 10.47
N ASN A 64 -16.59 -4.48 10.65
CA ASN A 64 -16.95 -3.48 9.65
C ASN A 64 -15.71 -3.01 8.87
N THR A 65 -15.83 -2.85 7.56
CA THR A 65 -14.74 -2.25 6.77
C THR A 65 -14.48 -0.81 7.20
N SER A 66 -13.21 -0.50 7.43
CA SER A 66 -12.71 0.86 7.69
C SER A 66 -11.64 1.21 6.67
N TYR A 67 -11.39 2.51 6.48
CA TYR A 67 -10.61 3.01 5.34
C TYR A 67 -9.49 3.93 5.83
N ILE A 68 -8.23 3.53 5.67
CA ILE A 68 -7.05 4.31 6.07
C ILE A 68 -6.75 5.38 5.01
N THR A 69 -6.61 6.64 5.42
CA THR A 69 -6.24 7.77 4.56
C THR A 69 -4.87 8.36 4.90
N GLY A 70 -4.21 7.91 5.96
CA GLY A 70 -2.85 8.35 6.31
C GLY A 70 -2.18 7.50 7.39
N PHE A 71 -0.86 7.43 7.31
CA PHE A 71 0.03 6.66 8.16
C PHE A 71 1.02 7.60 8.85
N LYS A 72 0.84 7.82 10.16
CA LYS A 72 1.79 8.56 10.98
C LYS A 72 2.54 7.59 11.91
N PRO A 73 3.87 7.48 11.82
CA PRO A 73 4.64 6.70 12.77
C PRO A 73 4.61 7.37 14.16
N ILE A 74 4.51 6.56 15.21
CA ILE A 74 4.85 6.92 16.57
C ILE A 74 5.97 5.98 16.98
N HIS A 75 7.17 6.49 17.25
CA HIS A 75 8.31 5.65 17.55
C HIS A 75 9.23 6.27 18.60
N ASP A 76 9.99 5.43 19.30
CA ASP A 76 11.11 5.83 20.14
C ASP A 76 12.40 5.74 19.30
N GLU A 77 12.97 6.89 18.95
CA GLU A 77 14.18 7.01 18.13
C GLU A 77 15.40 6.30 18.74
N GLU A 78 15.43 6.07 20.05
CA GLU A 78 16.55 5.35 20.69
C GLU A 78 16.52 3.87 20.29
N VAL A 79 15.35 3.22 20.30
CA VAL A 79 15.23 1.76 20.19
C VAL A 79 14.67 1.26 18.85
N THR A 80 13.81 2.02 18.17
CA THR A 80 13.14 1.54 16.96
C THR A 80 14.01 1.76 15.72
N HIS A 81 14.24 0.68 14.96
CA HIS A 81 14.92 0.74 13.67
C HIS A 81 13.93 0.92 12.50
N HIS A 82 12.89 0.09 12.44
CA HIS A 82 11.82 0.19 11.46
C HIS A 82 10.50 -0.45 11.97
N MET A 83 9.40 -0.14 11.29
CA MET A 83 8.06 -0.66 11.57
C MET A 83 7.36 -1.06 10.28
N ILE A 84 6.64 -2.18 10.30
CA ILE A 84 5.84 -2.67 9.15
C ILE A 84 4.42 -2.98 9.64
N LEU A 85 3.43 -2.55 8.88
CA LEU A 85 2.02 -2.84 9.10
C LEU A 85 1.54 -3.87 8.08
N PHE A 86 1.02 -4.99 8.58
CA PHE A 86 0.50 -6.09 7.79
C PHE A 86 -1.02 -6.24 7.99
N GLY A 87 -1.71 -6.64 6.93
CA GLY A 87 -3.07 -7.15 6.98
C GLY A 87 -3.06 -8.68 6.87
N CYS A 88 -3.76 -9.36 7.77
CA CYS A 88 -3.81 -10.82 7.84
C CYS A 88 -5.20 -11.40 8.15
N ASN A 89 -5.39 -12.67 7.82
CA ASN A 89 -6.58 -13.44 8.21
C ASN A 89 -6.47 -14.06 9.60
N GLU A 90 -5.25 -14.41 10.02
CA GLU A 90 -4.93 -14.93 11.35
C GLU A 90 -3.49 -14.49 11.71
N PRO A 91 -3.22 -13.99 12.94
CA PRO A 91 -1.87 -13.65 13.40
C PRO A 91 -0.96 -14.89 13.44
N GLY A 92 0.35 -14.66 13.50
CA GLY A 92 1.34 -15.75 13.52
C GLY A 92 1.30 -16.58 14.80
N SER A 93 1.02 -15.93 15.93
CA SER A 93 0.94 -16.54 17.25
C SER A 93 -0.46 -16.41 17.86
N GLU A 94 -0.73 -17.21 18.89
CA GLU A 94 -1.84 -16.97 19.82
C GLU A 94 -1.45 -15.98 20.94
N GLU A 95 -0.14 -15.73 21.13
CA GLU A 95 0.34 -14.68 22.02
C GLU A 95 0.03 -13.29 21.45
N LYS A 96 -0.29 -12.34 22.34
CA LYS A 96 -0.61 -10.96 21.94
C LYS A 96 0.61 -10.21 21.37
N VAL A 97 1.82 -10.56 21.82
CA VAL A 97 3.11 -10.12 21.28
C VAL A 97 4.02 -11.34 21.17
N TRP A 98 4.69 -11.54 20.05
CA TRP A 98 5.59 -12.67 19.81
C TRP A 98 6.87 -12.26 19.08
N SER A 99 7.90 -13.12 19.13
CA SER A 99 9.10 -12.97 18.30
C SER A 99 8.81 -13.42 16.87
N CYS A 100 9.08 -12.58 15.88
CA CYS A 100 8.78 -12.82 14.47
C CYS A 100 9.97 -12.46 13.56
N ASP A 101 11.18 -12.84 13.98
CA ASP A 101 12.45 -12.61 13.27
C ASP A 101 12.74 -13.63 12.16
N GLY A 102 11.82 -14.55 11.87
CA GLY A 102 11.99 -15.61 10.88
C GLY A 102 12.96 -16.72 11.31
N GLY A 103 13.48 -16.68 12.55
CA GLY A 103 14.35 -17.71 13.09
C GLY A 103 13.63 -19.02 13.45
N PRO A 104 14.36 -20.13 13.67
CA PRO A 104 13.77 -21.47 13.90
C PRO A 104 12.90 -21.63 15.15
N MET A 105 12.90 -20.63 16.04
CA MET A 105 12.11 -20.57 17.28
C MET A 105 11.14 -19.37 17.29
N SER A 106 10.91 -18.74 16.13
CA SER A 106 9.98 -17.63 15.96
C SER A 106 8.66 -18.11 15.36
N ASP A 107 7.56 -17.49 15.78
CA ASP A 107 6.30 -17.60 15.05
C ASP A 107 6.37 -16.70 13.80
N PRO A 108 5.69 -17.04 12.71
CA PRO A 108 5.67 -16.19 11.51
C PRO A 108 5.00 -14.84 11.82
N VAL A 109 5.02 -13.90 10.87
CA VAL A 109 4.18 -12.68 11.00
C VAL A 109 2.69 -13.07 11.03
N CYS A 110 2.28 -14.00 10.17
CA CYS A 110 0.91 -14.52 10.10
C CYS A 110 0.93 -16.01 9.74
N LYS A 111 -0.05 -16.81 10.23
CA LYS A 111 -0.12 -18.27 9.99
C LYS A 111 -0.39 -18.67 8.52
N GLY A 112 -0.51 -17.70 7.61
CA GLY A 112 -0.74 -17.89 6.20
C GLY A 112 -0.46 -16.61 5.42
N THR A 113 -1.18 -16.41 4.31
CA THR A 113 -1.03 -15.19 3.48
C THR A 113 -1.23 -13.91 4.28
N PHE A 114 -0.31 -12.95 4.06
CA PHE A 114 -0.35 -11.59 4.58
C PHE A 114 -0.18 -10.60 3.43
N THR A 115 -0.51 -9.34 3.68
CA THR A 115 -0.17 -8.24 2.77
C THR A 115 0.46 -7.11 3.56
N ILE A 116 1.57 -6.55 3.06
CA ILE A 116 2.14 -5.33 3.61
C ILE A 116 1.24 -4.17 3.23
N ILE A 117 0.61 -3.55 4.23
CA ILE A 117 -0.21 -2.35 4.07
C ILE A 117 0.70 -1.12 3.97
N PHE A 118 1.68 -1.02 4.87
CA PHE A 118 2.61 0.11 4.91
C PHE A 118 3.92 -0.22 5.63
N SER A 119 4.99 0.56 5.37
CA SER A 119 6.24 0.48 6.13
C SER A 119 6.84 1.86 6.41
N TRP A 120 7.64 1.91 7.48
CA TRP A 120 8.44 3.07 7.85
C TRP A 120 9.80 2.60 8.37
N ALA A 121 10.86 3.30 7.97
CA ALA A 121 12.22 3.10 8.46
C ALA A 121 12.99 4.42 8.38
N MET A 122 14.14 4.50 9.07
CA MET A 122 15.15 5.55 8.90
C MET A 122 14.59 7.00 8.97
N ASN A 123 13.67 7.26 9.88
CA ASN A 123 13.04 8.58 10.04
C ASN A 123 12.41 9.11 8.73
N ALA A 124 11.69 8.24 8.02
CA ALA A 124 10.80 8.64 6.93
C ALA A 124 9.67 9.55 7.47
N PRO A 125 9.14 10.48 6.64
CA PRO A 125 8.01 11.33 7.03
C PRO A 125 6.72 10.51 7.21
N SER A 126 5.68 11.15 7.75
CA SER A 126 4.32 10.59 7.70
C SER A 126 3.82 10.56 6.25
N PHE A 127 3.06 9.53 5.89
CA PHE A 127 2.48 9.38 4.55
C PHE A 127 0.99 9.70 4.59
N THR A 128 0.52 10.52 3.65
CA THR A 128 -0.92 10.79 3.45
C THR A 128 -1.31 10.20 2.10
N MET A 129 -2.41 9.46 2.04
CA MET A 129 -2.92 8.93 0.77
C MET A 129 -3.25 10.11 -0.17
N PRO A 130 -3.16 9.93 -1.50
CA PRO A 130 -3.65 10.93 -2.44
C PRO A 130 -5.13 11.31 -2.19
N PRO A 131 -5.59 12.47 -2.68
CA PRO A 131 -7.00 12.84 -2.59
C PRO A 131 -7.94 11.74 -3.08
N ASP A 132 -9.10 11.62 -2.45
CA ASP A 132 -10.13 10.60 -2.72
C ASP A 132 -9.61 9.15 -2.78
N THR A 133 -8.51 8.86 -2.08
CA THR A 133 -7.92 7.51 -1.96
C THR A 133 -7.90 7.02 -0.52
N SER A 134 -8.17 5.73 -0.32
CA SER A 134 -8.03 5.07 0.98
C SER A 134 -7.71 3.58 0.86
N PHE A 135 -7.04 3.02 1.87
CA PHE A 135 -6.75 1.58 1.96
C PHE A 135 -7.81 0.88 2.83
N PRO A 136 -8.60 -0.06 2.31
CA PRO A 136 -9.62 -0.76 3.07
C PRO A 136 -9.03 -1.84 4.00
N ILE A 137 -9.53 -1.93 5.22
CA ILE A 137 -9.20 -2.95 6.23
C ILE A 137 -10.49 -3.44 6.92
N GLY A 138 -10.48 -4.66 7.48
CA GLY A 138 -11.67 -5.26 8.08
C GLY A 138 -12.70 -5.74 7.05
N GLY A 139 -13.87 -6.16 7.53
CA GLY A 139 -14.92 -6.76 6.70
C GLY A 139 -14.46 -8.05 5.99
N ASP A 140 -14.72 -8.14 4.68
CA ASP A 140 -14.29 -9.27 3.83
C ASP A 140 -12.79 -9.20 3.42
N GLY A 141 -12.06 -8.18 3.89
CA GLY A 141 -10.62 -8.05 3.72
C GLY A 141 -9.83 -8.71 4.85
N TYR A 142 -8.75 -8.05 5.26
CA TYR A 142 -7.91 -8.50 6.37
C TYR A 142 -8.66 -8.36 7.70
N LYS A 143 -8.75 -9.46 8.46
CA LYS A 143 -9.42 -9.50 9.77
C LYS A 143 -8.55 -8.98 10.91
N TYR A 144 -7.23 -9.06 10.76
CA TYR A 144 -6.26 -8.63 11.75
C TYR A 144 -5.29 -7.62 11.14
N LEU A 145 -4.92 -6.62 11.94
CA LEU A 145 -3.68 -5.89 11.74
C LEU A 145 -2.57 -6.59 12.53
N VAL A 146 -1.40 -6.71 11.93
CA VAL A 146 -0.17 -7.10 12.62
C VAL A 146 0.87 -5.99 12.45
N LEU A 147 1.39 -5.46 13.56
CA LEU A 147 2.49 -4.52 13.62
C LEU A 147 3.77 -5.30 13.93
N GLN A 148 4.74 -5.27 13.02
CA GLN A 148 6.11 -5.69 13.32
C GLN A 148 6.95 -4.46 13.66
N VAL A 149 7.73 -4.54 14.73
CA VAL A 149 8.75 -3.53 15.10
C VAL A 149 10.09 -4.23 15.20
N HIS A 150 11.07 -3.72 14.46
CA HIS A 150 12.48 -4.09 14.59
C HIS A 150 13.16 -3.11 15.56
N TYR A 151 13.77 -3.64 16.62
CA TYR A 151 14.56 -2.91 17.61
C TYR A 151 16.06 -3.06 17.36
N LYS A 152 16.79 -1.93 17.43
CA LYS A 152 18.24 -1.84 17.15
C LYS A 152 19.06 -2.74 18.08
N ASP A 153 19.04 -2.42 19.37
CA ASP A 153 19.79 -3.11 20.41
C ASP A 153 19.01 -3.09 21.74
N ALA A 154 19.37 -4.00 22.65
CA ALA A 154 18.70 -4.14 23.93
C ALA A 154 19.26 -3.21 25.02
N SER A 155 20.33 -2.44 24.76
CA SER A 155 21.05 -1.69 25.79
C SER A 155 20.16 -0.63 26.46
N ALA A 156 19.32 0.06 25.71
CA ALA A 156 18.34 1.01 26.25
C ALA A 156 17.36 0.37 27.25
N PHE A 157 16.97 -0.90 27.03
CA PHE A 157 16.08 -1.64 27.94
C PHE A 157 16.82 -2.27 29.12
N GLN A 158 18.12 -2.55 28.99
CA GLN A 158 18.99 -3.07 30.04
C GLN A 158 19.41 -1.95 31.01
N ASN A 159 19.80 -0.79 30.47
CA ASN A 159 20.23 0.39 31.22
C ASN A 159 19.06 1.07 31.98
N ALA A 160 17.83 0.89 31.50
CA ALA A 160 16.62 1.40 32.16
C ALA A 160 15.59 0.27 32.40
N PRO A 161 15.64 -0.43 33.55
CA PRO A 161 14.72 -1.53 33.87
C PRO A 161 13.23 -1.17 33.86
N GLU A 162 12.84 0.10 33.95
CA GLU A 162 11.44 0.54 33.81
C GLU A 162 11.07 0.99 32.38
N LYS A 163 12.04 1.15 31.46
CA LYS A 163 11.77 1.54 30.07
C LYS A 163 11.00 0.44 29.36
N LYS A 164 9.93 0.85 28.68
CA LYS A 164 9.07 0.03 27.82
C LYS A 164 8.80 0.78 26.54
N ASP A 165 8.80 0.08 25.43
CA ASP A 165 8.45 0.65 24.13
C ASP A 165 6.93 0.57 23.87
N THR A 166 6.42 1.59 23.20
CA THR A 166 5.03 1.69 22.73
C THR A 166 4.97 2.20 21.29
N SER A 167 5.97 1.86 20.48
CA SER A 167 6.06 2.26 19.08
C SER A 167 4.97 1.59 18.24
N GLY A 168 4.62 2.22 17.12
CA GLY A 168 3.58 1.78 16.20
C GLY A 168 3.03 2.91 15.36
N TRP A 169 1.72 2.90 15.13
CA TRP A 169 1.07 3.78 14.16
C TRP A 169 -0.04 4.60 14.79
N LYS A 170 -0.15 5.84 14.32
CA LYS A 170 -1.40 6.59 14.34
C LYS A 170 -1.94 6.60 12.91
N LEU A 171 -3.04 5.87 12.70
CA LEU A 171 -3.73 5.76 11.42
C LEU A 171 -4.86 6.78 11.38
N SER A 172 -4.88 7.64 10.37
CA SER A 172 -6.05 8.47 10.10
C SER A 172 -7.01 7.67 9.23
N MET A 173 -8.26 7.52 9.70
CA MET A 173 -9.22 6.56 9.19
C MET A 173 -10.61 7.17 9.00
N GLN A 174 -11.45 6.49 8.21
CA GLN A 174 -12.86 6.82 8.04
C GLN A 174 -13.73 5.57 7.86
N THR A 175 -15.03 5.69 8.13
CA THR A 175 -16.01 4.58 8.08
C THR A 175 -16.67 4.36 6.72
N THR A 176 -16.36 5.18 5.71
CA THR A 176 -16.95 5.09 4.36
C THR A 176 -15.87 5.05 3.30
N PRO A 177 -16.07 4.33 2.18
CA PRO A 177 -15.09 4.29 1.10
C PRO A 177 -14.86 5.69 0.51
N THR A 178 -13.63 5.92 0.04
CA THR A 178 -13.33 6.99 -0.91
C THR A 178 -13.64 6.53 -2.35
N LYS A 179 -13.52 7.43 -3.34
CA LYS A 179 -13.71 7.07 -4.75
C LYS A 179 -12.72 5.99 -5.21
N TYR A 180 -11.47 6.08 -4.80
CA TYR A 180 -10.41 5.15 -5.14
C TYR A 180 -10.02 4.30 -3.93
N LEU A 181 -9.89 2.99 -4.12
CA LEU A 181 -9.47 2.06 -3.08
C LEU A 181 -8.08 1.51 -3.41
N ALA A 182 -7.19 1.54 -2.42
CA ALA A 182 -5.79 1.16 -2.58
C ALA A 182 -5.54 -0.32 -2.29
N GLY A 183 -4.63 -0.92 -3.05
CA GLY A 183 -4.04 -2.23 -2.83
C GLY A 183 -2.53 -2.18 -2.98
N VAL A 184 -1.85 -3.30 -2.71
CA VAL A 184 -0.40 -3.44 -2.93
C VAL A 184 -0.15 -4.69 -3.76
N TYR A 185 0.47 -4.49 -4.92
CA TYR A 185 0.94 -5.54 -5.81
C TYR A 185 2.42 -5.82 -5.50
N LEU A 186 2.75 -7.06 -5.14
CA LEU A 186 4.12 -7.48 -4.79
C LEU A 186 4.83 -8.14 -5.97
N PHE A 187 5.99 -7.62 -6.35
CA PHE A 187 6.96 -8.34 -7.17
C PHE A 187 8.04 -8.91 -6.24
N VAL A 188 8.29 -10.21 -6.38
CA VAL A 188 9.28 -10.96 -5.61
C VAL A 188 9.96 -11.97 -6.54
N THR A 189 11.26 -12.20 -6.39
CA THR A 189 11.95 -13.30 -7.08
C THR A 189 12.87 -14.04 -6.14
N ASP A 190 12.98 -15.35 -6.36
CA ASP A 190 14.12 -16.13 -5.91
C ASP A 190 15.36 -15.82 -6.79
N GLY A 191 16.49 -16.45 -6.50
CA GLY A 191 17.74 -16.32 -7.25
C GLY A 191 18.97 -16.47 -6.37
N GLN A 192 20.15 -16.28 -6.98
CA GLN A 192 21.42 -16.30 -6.27
C GLN A 192 22.33 -15.18 -6.78
N ILE A 193 23.13 -14.61 -5.89
CA ILE A 193 24.07 -13.53 -6.16
C ILE A 193 25.47 -14.11 -6.13
N GLU A 194 26.12 -14.13 -7.29
CA GLU A 194 27.43 -14.78 -7.46
C GLU A 194 28.55 -14.05 -6.68
N PRO A 195 29.61 -14.76 -6.22
CA PRO A 195 30.71 -14.13 -5.50
C PRO A 195 31.48 -13.12 -6.34
N ASN A 196 31.96 -12.04 -5.71
CA ASN A 196 32.87 -11.04 -6.30
C ASN A 196 32.36 -10.42 -7.63
N GLY A 197 31.07 -10.09 -7.72
CA GLY A 197 30.49 -9.54 -8.94
C GLY A 197 29.11 -8.90 -8.77
N ASP A 198 28.62 -8.34 -9.88
CA ASP A 198 27.27 -7.79 -9.98
C ASP A 198 26.30 -8.84 -10.53
N THR A 199 25.10 -8.89 -9.98
CA THR A 199 24.01 -9.77 -10.41
C THR A 199 22.75 -8.95 -10.65
N THR A 200 22.00 -9.27 -11.71
CA THR A 200 20.63 -8.78 -11.90
C THR A 200 19.68 -9.96 -11.75
N VAL A 201 18.71 -9.85 -10.85
CA VAL A 201 17.57 -10.77 -10.76
C VAL A 201 16.30 -10.02 -11.19
N GLN A 202 15.38 -10.70 -11.86
CA GLN A 202 14.16 -10.09 -12.37
C GLN A 202 12.97 -11.05 -12.37
N VAL A 203 11.77 -10.47 -12.29
CA VAL A 203 10.50 -11.17 -12.36
C VAL A 203 9.54 -10.41 -13.25
N ALA A 204 8.84 -11.09 -14.16
CA ALA A 204 7.81 -10.48 -14.99
C ALA A 204 6.52 -11.29 -15.00
N CYS A 205 5.36 -10.62 -14.97
CA CYS A 205 4.07 -11.29 -15.09
C CYS A 205 3.15 -10.51 -16.02
N ARG A 206 2.35 -11.24 -16.79
CA ARG A 206 1.15 -10.69 -17.40
C ARG A 206 0.11 -10.44 -16.30
N TYR A 207 -0.46 -9.24 -16.28
CA TYR A 207 -1.59 -8.91 -15.42
C TYR A 207 -2.87 -9.52 -15.99
N THR A 208 -3.59 -10.29 -15.18
CA THR A 208 -4.79 -11.05 -15.60
C THR A 208 -6.04 -10.65 -14.84
N GLY A 209 -5.97 -9.58 -14.04
CA GLY A 209 -7.11 -9.04 -13.31
C GLY A 209 -8.09 -8.35 -14.26
N SER A 210 -9.26 -7.99 -13.73
CA SER A 210 -10.36 -7.41 -14.53
C SER A 210 -10.46 -5.87 -14.43
N ALA A 211 -9.82 -5.28 -13.43
CA ALA A 211 -9.80 -3.82 -13.23
C ALA A 211 -8.58 -3.18 -13.91
N VAL A 212 -8.64 -1.87 -14.13
CA VAL A 212 -7.46 -1.08 -14.49
C VAL A 212 -6.77 -0.63 -13.20
N LEU A 213 -5.48 -0.93 -13.04
CA LEU A 213 -4.71 -0.48 -11.88
C LEU A 213 -4.07 0.87 -12.17
N HIS A 214 -4.09 1.77 -11.19
CA HIS A 214 -3.38 3.04 -11.23
C HIS A 214 -2.26 3.04 -10.19
N PRO A 215 -0.97 2.87 -10.57
CA PRO A 215 0.15 2.93 -9.63
C PRO A 215 0.28 4.35 -9.04
N ILE A 216 0.25 4.46 -7.70
CA ILE A 216 0.32 5.76 -7.00
C ILE A 216 1.61 5.95 -6.20
N ALA A 217 2.14 4.86 -5.65
CA ALA A 217 3.36 4.87 -4.85
C ALA A 217 4.06 3.51 -4.90
N PHE A 218 5.34 3.44 -4.57
CA PHE A 218 6.11 2.21 -4.55
C PHE A 218 7.12 2.15 -3.40
N ARG A 219 7.42 0.95 -2.93
CA ARG A 219 8.48 0.67 -1.94
C ARG A 219 9.42 -0.39 -2.52
N VAL A 220 10.72 -0.19 -2.34
CA VAL A 220 11.76 -1.18 -2.64
C VAL A 220 12.24 -1.85 -1.35
N HIS A 221 12.70 -3.09 -1.44
CA HIS A 221 13.38 -3.76 -0.32
C HIS A 221 14.37 -4.83 -0.80
N ALA A 222 15.54 -4.79 -0.18
CA ALA A 222 16.62 -5.76 -0.19
C ALA A 222 17.39 -5.61 1.14
N HIS A 223 18.33 -6.51 1.40
CA HIS A 223 19.34 -6.43 2.45
C HIS A 223 20.57 -5.65 1.92
N SER A 224 21.79 -6.01 2.35
CA SER A 224 23.00 -5.19 2.17
C SER A 224 23.63 -5.19 0.77
N HIS A 225 23.24 -6.10 -0.12
CA HIS A 225 23.81 -6.24 -1.46
C HIS A 225 22.98 -5.54 -2.54
N GLY A 226 21.71 -5.23 -2.26
CA GLY A 226 20.84 -4.46 -3.16
C GLY A 226 21.34 -3.04 -3.44
N VAL A 227 21.63 -2.75 -4.71
CA VAL A 227 22.09 -1.44 -5.19
C VAL A 227 20.89 -0.59 -5.61
N VAL A 228 20.05 -1.12 -6.50
CA VAL A 228 18.83 -0.47 -6.99
C VAL A 228 17.77 -1.51 -7.36
N ASN A 229 16.53 -1.26 -6.96
CA ASN A 229 15.37 -2.05 -7.39
C ASN A 229 14.46 -1.16 -8.24
N GLU A 230 13.94 -1.70 -9.33
CA GLU A 230 13.15 -0.96 -10.32
C GLU A 230 11.96 -1.79 -10.79
N ALA A 231 10.89 -1.14 -11.23
CA ALA A 231 9.78 -1.81 -11.90
C ALA A 231 9.30 -1.04 -13.13
N PHE A 232 8.83 -1.79 -14.12
CA PHE A 232 8.44 -1.32 -15.44
C PHE A 232 7.09 -1.92 -15.86
N LEU A 233 6.30 -1.12 -16.57
CA LEU A 233 5.11 -1.55 -17.31
C LEU A 233 5.45 -1.65 -18.80
N PHE A 234 5.01 -2.73 -19.44
CA PHE A 234 5.04 -2.92 -20.89
C PHE A 234 3.60 -2.88 -21.40
N HIS A 235 3.26 -1.84 -22.17
CA HIS A 235 1.92 -1.56 -22.68
C HIS A 235 2.01 -1.03 -24.12
N ASN A 236 1.25 -1.62 -25.04
CA ASN A 236 1.20 -1.25 -26.47
C ASN A 236 2.58 -1.10 -27.16
N GLY A 237 3.53 -2.00 -26.86
CA GLY A 237 4.87 -1.97 -27.46
C GLY A 237 5.83 -0.96 -26.81
N LYS A 238 5.40 -0.19 -25.80
CA LYS A 238 6.24 0.77 -25.08
C LYS A 238 6.52 0.32 -23.64
N ARG A 239 7.69 0.70 -23.12
CA ARG A 239 8.12 0.45 -21.74
C ARG A 239 8.04 1.75 -20.93
N TYR A 240 7.39 1.70 -19.77
CA TYR A 240 7.24 2.83 -18.85
C TYR A 240 7.84 2.48 -17.48
N LEU A 241 8.57 3.41 -16.86
CA LEU A 241 9.06 3.25 -15.49
C LEU A 241 7.91 3.44 -14.50
N ILE A 242 7.70 2.45 -13.61
CA ILE A 242 6.81 2.56 -12.45
C ILE A 242 7.55 3.24 -11.29
N GLY A 243 8.80 2.83 -11.04
CA GLY A 243 9.65 3.44 -10.02
C GLY A 243 11.04 2.82 -10.00
N SER A 244 12.02 3.59 -9.52
CA SER A 244 13.42 3.18 -9.33
C SER A 244 13.94 3.78 -8.02
N LYS A 245 14.55 2.97 -7.16
CA LYS A 245 15.10 3.44 -5.87
C LYS A 245 16.15 2.48 -5.31
N SER A 246 17.13 3.01 -4.58
CA SER A 246 18.05 2.16 -3.82
C SER A 246 17.35 1.60 -2.57
N PRO A 247 17.44 0.29 -2.28
CA PRO A 247 16.88 -0.29 -1.06
C PRO A 247 17.63 0.12 0.23
N GLN A 248 18.80 0.75 0.09
CA GLN A 248 19.58 1.35 1.19
C GLN A 248 19.06 2.74 1.60
N GLU A 249 18.17 3.35 0.82
CA GLU A 249 17.46 4.58 1.22
C GLU A 249 16.31 4.29 2.20
N LYS A 250 15.67 5.34 2.72
CA LYS A 250 14.57 5.24 3.70
C LYS A 250 13.47 4.30 3.18
N GLN A 251 13.21 3.20 3.88
CA GLN A 251 12.24 2.19 3.41
C GLN A 251 10.79 2.59 3.74
N THR A 252 10.22 3.41 2.86
CA THR A 252 8.81 3.82 2.86
C THR A 252 8.25 3.76 1.42
N PHE A 253 6.99 4.19 1.23
CA PHE A 253 6.39 4.32 -0.08
C PHE A 253 6.71 5.70 -0.69
N TYR A 254 7.42 5.70 -1.82
CA TYR A 254 7.72 6.86 -2.65
C TYR A 254 6.62 7.07 -3.69
N PRO A 255 6.28 8.30 -4.09
CA PRO A 255 5.30 8.53 -5.16
C PRO A 255 5.79 7.94 -6.50
N VAL A 256 4.88 7.36 -7.28
CA VAL A 256 5.13 7.06 -8.71
C VAL A 256 5.09 8.38 -9.47
N GLU A 257 6.14 8.76 -10.20
CA GLU A 257 6.20 10.08 -10.85
C GLU A 257 5.18 10.22 -12.00
N ASN A 258 5.04 9.19 -12.85
CA ASN A 258 4.04 9.19 -13.92
C ASN A 258 2.62 8.97 -13.36
N LYS A 259 1.92 10.07 -13.03
CA LYS A 259 0.54 10.06 -12.54
C LYS A 259 -0.52 9.60 -13.55
N THR A 260 -0.15 9.43 -14.82
CA THR A 260 -1.04 8.95 -15.90
C THR A 260 -0.89 7.47 -16.19
N LEU A 261 0.03 6.77 -15.53
CA LEU A 261 0.30 5.36 -15.77
C LEU A 261 -0.91 4.49 -15.37
N THR A 262 -1.31 3.60 -16.27
CA THR A 262 -2.40 2.63 -16.06
C THR A 262 -1.95 1.25 -16.48
N VAL A 263 -2.22 0.25 -15.64
CA VAL A 263 -2.01 -1.17 -15.97
C VAL A 263 -3.36 -1.75 -16.39
N HIS A 264 -3.44 -2.19 -17.64
CA HIS A 264 -4.62 -2.82 -18.22
C HIS A 264 -4.51 -4.34 -18.17
N PRO A 265 -5.64 -5.06 -18.20
CA PRO A 265 -5.65 -6.50 -18.46
C PRO A 265 -4.80 -6.86 -19.69
N ASP A 266 -4.05 -7.95 -19.59
CA ASP A 266 -3.05 -8.42 -20.55
C ASP A 266 -1.74 -7.63 -20.65
N ASP A 267 -1.55 -6.51 -19.95
CA ASP A 267 -0.23 -5.85 -19.86
C ASP A 267 0.80 -6.73 -19.14
N VAL A 268 2.10 -6.48 -19.39
CA VAL A 268 3.19 -7.14 -18.66
C VAL A 268 3.85 -6.14 -17.71
N MET A 269 3.94 -6.50 -16.43
CA MET A 269 4.73 -5.77 -15.45
C MET A 269 5.97 -6.57 -15.10
N MET A 270 7.10 -5.90 -14.92
CA MET A 270 8.37 -6.48 -14.52
C MET A 270 8.98 -5.70 -13.35
N ALA A 271 9.64 -6.39 -12.43
CA ALA A 271 10.59 -5.78 -11.50
C ALA A 271 11.96 -6.44 -11.63
N ARG A 272 13.02 -5.64 -11.44
CA ARG A 272 14.41 -6.09 -11.38
C ARG A 272 15.13 -5.52 -10.17
N CYS A 273 16.10 -6.26 -9.67
CA CYS A 273 17.03 -5.80 -8.64
C CYS A 273 18.46 -6.00 -9.11
N ASN A 274 19.24 -4.92 -9.12
CA ASN A 274 20.67 -4.94 -9.36
C ASN A 274 21.37 -5.03 -8.00
N MET A 275 22.26 -6.00 -7.86
CA MET A 275 22.92 -6.36 -6.60
C MET A 275 24.42 -6.52 -6.82
N THR A 276 25.23 -6.14 -5.84
CA THR A 276 26.70 -6.30 -5.89
C THR A 276 27.15 -7.14 -4.70
N ASN A 277 27.83 -8.25 -4.95
CA ASN A 277 28.37 -9.13 -3.93
C ASN A 277 29.90 -9.04 -3.87
N GLN A 278 30.42 -8.53 -2.76
CA GLN A 278 31.85 -8.41 -2.48
C GLN A 278 32.38 -9.57 -1.60
N GLU A 279 31.52 -10.53 -1.24
CA GLU A 279 31.90 -11.73 -0.50
C GLU A 279 32.44 -12.82 -1.44
N ASN A 280 33.18 -13.77 -0.85
CA ASN A 280 33.68 -14.98 -1.53
C ASN A 280 32.68 -16.16 -1.49
N ARG A 281 31.40 -15.91 -1.18
CA ARG A 281 30.33 -16.91 -1.14
C ARG A 281 29.15 -16.47 -2.00
N VAL A 282 28.38 -17.44 -2.49
CA VAL A 282 27.06 -17.20 -3.09
C VAL A 282 26.11 -16.72 -1.98
N ILE A 283 25.33 -15.67 -2.27
CA ILE A 283 24.20 -15.25 -1.44
C ILE A 283 22.92 -15.78 -2.09
N TYR A 284 22.07 -16.45 -1.32
CA TYR A 284 20.76 -16.93 -1.78
C TYR A 284 19.66 -15.97 -1.33
N MET A 285 18.50 -16.00 -1.98
CA MET A 285 17.34 -15.29 -1.46
C MET A 285 16.81 -15.94 -0.17
N GLY A 286 16.38 -15.14 0.79
CA GLY A 286 15.95 -15.62 2.11
C GLY A 286 15.58 -14.49 3.07
N ASN A 287 15.08 -14.88 4.25
CA ASN A 287 14.50 -13.94 5.21
C ASN A 287 15.51 -13.40 6.25
N THR A 288 16.74 -13.90 6.29
CA THR A 288 17.74 -13.47 7.27
C THR A 288 18.70 -12.46 6.68
N ARG A 289 19.35 -11.66 7.56
CA ARG A 289 20.43 -10.73 7.18
C ARG A 289 21.67 -11.38 6.52
N MET A 290 21.75 -12.72 6.49
CA MET A 290 22.82 -13.47 5.83
C MET A 290 22.45 -13.84 4.38
N ASP A 291 21.18 -13.70 4.03
CA ASP A 291 20.54 -13.96 2.74
C ASP A 291 20.23 -12.60 2.06
N GLU A 292 19.53 -12.61 0.93
CA GLU A 292 19.01 -11.40 0.28
C GLU A 292 17.52 -11.47 -0.08
N MET A 293 16.95 -10.34 -0.51
CA MET A 293 15.61 -10.24 -1.07
C MET A 293 15.62 -9.32 -2.29
N CYS A 294 14.88 -9.71 -3.34
CA CYS A 294 14.47 -8.78 -4.39
C CYS A 294 12.97 -8.55 -4.31
N ASN A 295 12.57 -7.49 -3.59
CA ASN A 295 11.15 -7.12 -3.43
C ASN A 295 10.88 -5.71 -3.99
N PHE A 296 9.79 -5.58 -4.74
CA PHE A 296 9.21 -4.30 -5.16
C PHE A 296 7.70 -4.32 -4.86
N TYR A 297 7.24 -3.35 -4.08
CA TYR A 297 5.83 -3.21 -3.68
C TYR A 297 5.24 -2.03 -4.44
N MET A 298 4.32 -2.28 -5.36
CA MET A 298 3.57 -1.25 -6.06
C MET A 298 2.23 -1.02 -5.36
N MET A 299 2.09 0.12 -4.68
CA MET A 299 0.79 0.58 -4.20
C MET A 299 0.00 1.14 -5.38
N TYR A 300 -1.12 0.51 -5.67
CA TYR A 300 -2.02 0.88 -6.76
C TYR A 300 -3.39 1.29 -6.21
N VAL A 301 -4.21 1.93 -7.04
CA VAL A 301 -5.63 2.15 -6.76
C VAL A 301 -6.50 1.63 -7.89
N VAL A 302 -7.74 1.28 -7.54
CA VAL A 302 -8.86 1.00 -8.46
C VAL A 302 -10.05 1.91 -8.09
N ASP A 303 -11.03 2.08 -8.97
CA ASP A 303 -12.29 2.71 -8.56
C ASP A 303 -13.01 1.82 -7.53
N SER A 304 -13.73 2.44 -6.61
CA SER A 304 -14.62 1.79 -5.64
C SER A 304 -15.61 0.79 -6.27
N ALA A 305 -16.00 0.99 -7.53
CA ALA A 305 -16.82 0.03 -8.29
C ALA A 305 -16.10 -1.31 -8.56
N ASP A 306 -14.77 -1.28 -8.68
CA ASP A 306 -13.90 -2.41 -9.01
C ASP A 306 -13.22 -3.03 -7.77
N ALA A 307 -13.74 -2.75 -6.57
CA ALA A 307 -13.17 -3.18 -5.29
C ALA A 307 -12.89 -4.68 -5.18
N ALA A 308 -13.60 -5.52 -5.95
CA ALA A 308 -13.35 -6.95 -6.05
C ALA A 308 -11.89 -7.30 -6.44
N GLN A 309 -11.21 -6.42 -7.20
CA GLN A 309 -9.81 -6.58 -7.57
C GLN A 309 -8.89 -6.72 -6.36
N LEU A 310 -9.18 -6.04 -5.24
CA LEU A 310 -8.36 -6.09 -4.02
C LEU A 310 -8.38 -7.48 -3.34
N HIS A 311 -9.36 -8.31 -3.67
CA HIS A 311 -9.52 -9.67 -3.15
C HIS A 311 -9.10 -10.74 -4.15
N ASP A 312 -8.71 -10.37 -5.38
CA ASP A 312 -8.17 -11.30 -6.37
C ASP A 312 -6.73 -11.68 -6.04
N ARG A 313 -6.59 -12.78 -5.31
CA ARG A 313 -5.30 -13.33 -4.85
C ARG A 313 -4.34 -13.74 -5.98
N TYR A 314 -4.84 -13.95 -7.20
CA TYR A 314 -3.97 -14.27 -8.35
C TYR A 314 -3.34 -13.02 -8.96
N ASN A 315 -3.88 -11.83 -8.68
CA ASN A 315 -3.44 -10.56 -9.23
C ASN A 315 -3.06 -9.54 -8.12
N GLN A 316 -2.53 -10.03 -6.99
CA GLN A 316 -1.83 -9.23 -5.97
C GLN A 316 -0.31 -9.45 -5.95
N GLN A 317 0.20 -10.44 -6.67
CA GLN A 317 1.63 -10.77 -6.62
C GLN A 317 2.15 -11.32 -7.95
N CYS A 318 3.44 -11.15 -8.16
CA CYS A 318 4.21 -11.71 -9.26
C CYS A 318 5.48 -12.35 -8.68
N PHE A 319 5.70 -13.63 -9.00
CA PHE A 319 6.78 -14.45 -8.46
C PHE A 319 7.49 -15.24 -9.58
N SER A 320 8.82 -15.33 -9.49
CA SER A 320 9.67 -16.24 -10.26
C SER A 320 10.66 -16.97 -9.35
N ASP A 321 11.08 -18.16 -9.80
CA ASP A 321 12.10 -19.00 -9.17
C ASP A 321 13.55 -18.56 -9.51
N GLY A 322 13.74 -17.27 -9.83
CA GLY A 322 15.01 -16.70 -10.30
C GLY A 322 15.33 -16.90 -11.78
N ASN A 323 14.58 -17.74 -12.50
CA ASN A 323 14.73 -17.88 -13.96
C ASN A 323 13.93 -16.80 -14.71
N GLU A 324 14.42 -16.40 -15.88
CA GLU A 324 13.65 -15.53 -16.79
C GLU A 324 12.36 -16.24 -17.24
N ASN A 325 11.22 -15.75 -16.77
CA ASN A 325 9.92 -16.37 -16.99
C ASN A 325 9.16 -15.81 -18.22
N LEU A 326 9.60 -14.67 -18.78
CA LEU A 326 9.04 -14.04 -19.99
C LEU A 326 10.15 -13.40 -20.83
N ASN A 327 10.09 -13.56 -22.16
CA ASN A 327 10.97 -12.84 -23.08
C ASN A 327 10.48 -11.39 -23.27
N LEU A 328 11.04 -10.47 -22.48
CA LEU A 328 10.64 -9.05 -22.46
C LEU A 328 10.84 -8.32 -23.80
N SER A 329 11.82 -8.72 -24.62
CA SER A 329 12.05 -8.10 -25.93
C SER A 329 10.84 -8.21 -26.87
N SER A 330 10.02 -9.27 -26.72
CA SER A 330 8.81 -9.47 -27.53
C SER A 330 7.65 -8.51 -27.20
N PHE A 331 7.80 -7.67 -26.17
CA PHE A 331 6.81 -6.67 -25.74
C PHE A 331 7.25 -5.22 -26.02
N ILE A 332 8.41 -5.02 -26.64
CA ILE A 332 8.88 -3.71 -27.11
C ILE A 332 8.74 -3.68 -28.64
N ASP A 333 8.16 -2.59 -29.16
CA ASP A 333 8.22 -2.25 -30.57
C ASP A 333 9.40 -1.30 -30.79
N GLU A 334 10.53 -1.84 -31.27
CA GLU A 334 11.75 -1.06 -31.53
C GLU A 334 11.52 0.13 -32.47
N SER A 335 10.45 0.12 -33.29
CA SER A 335 10.09 1.25 -34.16
C SER A 335 9.39 2.41 -33.45
N GLN A 336 9.07 2.26 -32.16
CA GLN A 336 8.40 3.27 -31.33
C GLN A 336 9.25 3.80 -30.16
N ASP A 337 10.40 3.19 -29.87
CA ASP A 337 11.28 3.58 -28.75
C ASP A 337 12.22 4.77 -29.12
N GLU A 338 12.36 5.10 -30.42
CA GLU A 338 13.14 6.25 -30.91
C GLU A 338 12.47 7.63 -30.66
N SER A 339 11.28 7.70 -30.03
CA SER A 339 10.48 8.95 -29.98
C SER A 339 10.62 9.82 -28.73
N ASP A 340 11.26 9.34 -27.65
CA ASP A 340 11.26 10.02 -26.34
C ASP A 340 12.67 10.11 -25.69
N VAL A 341 13.71 10.36 -26.52
CA VAL A 341 15.02 10.84 -26.03
C VAL A 341 15.06 12.35 -26.18
N ASP A 342 14.65 13.08 -25.13
CA ASP A 342 15.00 14.50 -24.99
C ASP A 342 16.52 14.61 -24.79
N GLU A 343 17.24 14.96 -25.86
CA GLU A 343 18.65 15.38 -25.82
C GLU A 343 18.78 16.75 -25.13
N ASP A 344 18.63 16.79 -23.80
CA ASP A 344 18.98 17.96 -22.98
C ASP A 344 19.49 17.55 -21.59
N TYR A 345 20.51 16.67 -21.57
CA TYR A 345 21.34 16.44 -20.38
C TYR A 345 22.56 17.37 -20.42
N ASP A 346 22.42 18.59 -19.87
CA ASP A 346 23.53 19.51 -19.62
C ASP A 346 24.31 19.07 -18.36
N PRO A 347 25.59 18.63 -18.47
CA PRO A 347 26.33 18.03 -17.37
C PRO A 347 27.01 19.05 -16.42
N TYR A 348 26.54 20.31 -16.37
CA TYR A 348 27.16 21.36 -15.55
C TYR A 348 26.19 22.23 -14.76
N TRP A 349 25.80 21.81 -13.55
CA TRP A 349 25.60 22.73 -12.41
C TRP A 349 25.88 22.04 -11.07
N GLU A 350 27.01 22.38 -10.45
CA GLU A 350 27.17 22.28 -8.99
C GLU A 350 26.34 23.39 -8.31
N PHE A 351 25.65 23.08 -7.21
CA PHE A 351 25.65 23.84 -5.93
C PHE A 351 24.80 23.16 -4.86
#